data_AF-A0A969L867-F1
#
_entry.id   AF-A0A969L867-F1
#
_cell.length_a   1.000
_cell.length_b   1.000
_cell.length_c   1.000
_cell.angle_alpha   90.00
_cell.angle_beta   90.00
_cell.angle_gamma   90.00
#
_symmetry.space_group_name_H-M   'P 1'
#
loop_
_entity.id
_entity.type
_entity.pdbx_description
1 polymer ?
#
loop_
_entity_poly.entity_id
_entity_poly.type
_entity_poly.pdbx_seq_one_letter_code
_entity_poly.pdbx_strand_id
1 'polypeptide(L)' 'MENPHALDTAEVVEALEAKPEQGLDQAEVEKRQKEYGPNKLAESEQTSIWAILLDQVKKPRSVLTFCCRHSFI' A
#
# COMPACT_ATOMS: atom_id res chain seq x y z
N MET A 1 17.48 0.59 9.58
CA MET A 1 18.82 0.70 8.98
C MET A 1 18.71 1.59 7.75
N GLU A 2 19.37 2.74 7.74
CA GLU A 2 19.47 3.60 6.56
C GLU A 2 20.69 3.15 5.73
N ASN A 3 20.48 2.75 4.47
CA ASN A 3 21.50 2.32 3.48
C ASN A 3 22.17 0.94 3.69
N PRO A 4 21.41 -0.18 3.76
CA PRO A 4 21.98 -1.54 3.82
C PRO A 4 22.84 -1.93 2.61
N HIS A 5 22.66 -1.27 1.46
CA HIS A 5 23.36 -1.57 0.20
C HIS A 5 24.81 -1.06 0.15
N ALA A 6 25.22 -0.25 1.13
CA ALA A 6 26.58 0.29 1.24
C ALA A 6 27.44 -0.48 2.26
N LEU A 7 26.85 -1.41 3.00
CA LEU A 7 27.52 -2.19 4.05
C LEU A 7 28.08 -3.50 3.50
N ASP A 8 29.13 -4.01 4.14
CA ASP A 8 29.62 -5.35 3.82
C ASP A 8 28.58 -6.42 4.20
N THR A 9 28.61 -7.55 3.50
CA THR A 9 27.70 -8.66 3.76
C THR A 9 27.77 -9.17 5.20
N ALA A 10 28.95 -9.18 5.83
CA ALA A 10 29.09 -9.57 7.23
C ALA A 10 28.40 -8.58 8.18
N GLU A 11 28.51 -7.27 7.90
CA GLU A 11 27.89 -6.23 8.71
C GLU A 11 26.36 -6.27 8.63
N VAL A 12 25.82 -6.55 7.43
CA VAL A 12 24.37 -6.72 7.23
C VAL A 12 23.86 -7.96 7.95
N VAL A 13 24.59 -9.06 7.90
CA VAL A 13 24.22 -10.32 8.56
C VAL A 13 24.24 -10.17 10.08
N GLU A 14 25.26 -9.50 10.63
CA GLU A 14 25.36 -9.18 12.06
C GLU A 14 24.19 -8.30 12.51
N ALA A 15 23.94 -7.21 11.79
CA ALA A 15 22.87 -6.27 12.14
C ALA A 15 21.46 -6.85 11.98
N LEU A 16 21.27 -7.88 11.15
CA LEU A 16 20.02 -8.62 11.03
C LEU A 16 19.92 -9.80 12.00
N GLU A 17 20.98 -10.06 12.79
CA GLU A 17 21.12 -11.20 13.71
C GLU A 17 20.77 -12.54 13.03
N ALA A 18 21.02 -12.64 11.73
CA ALA A 18 20.64 -13.79 10.92
C ALA A 18 21.82 -14.74 10.79
N LYS A 19 21.56 -16.05 10.76
CA LYS A 19 22.60 -17.05 10.45
C LYS A 19 22.61 -17.30 8.94
N PRO A 20 23.71 -17.06 8.23
CA PRO A 20 23.72 -17.16 6.76
C PRO A 20 23.46 -18.59 6.26
N GLU A 21 23.88 -19.62 7.00
CA GLU A 21 23.70 -21.03 6.60
C GLU A 21 22.36 -21.64 7.04
N GLN A 22 21.76 -21.13 8.12
CA GLN A 22 20.59 -21.74 8.78
C GLN A 22 19.34 -20.85 8.73
N GLY A 23 19.49 -19.57 8.38
CA GLY A 23 18.42 -18.58 8.41
C GLY A 23 18.09 -18.11 9.83
N LEU A 24 16.86 -17.60 9.99
CA LEU A 24 16.30 -17.18 11.27
C LEU A 24 15.55 -18.34 11.94
N ASP A 25 15.59 -18.38 13.27
CA ASP A 25 14.79 -19.33 14.03
C ASP A 25 13.29 -19.00 13.94
N GLN A 26 12.43 -20.02 14.05
CA GLN A 26 10.99 -19.85 13.96
C GLN A 26 10.45 -18.87 15.03
N ALA A 27 10.99 -18.91 16.25
CA ALA A 27 10.57 -17.99 17.32
C ALA A 27 10.93 -16.53 17.01
N GLU A 28 12.09 -16.31 16.39
CA GLU A 28 12.57 -15.00 15.95
C GLU A 28 11.71 -14.46 14.80
N VAL A 29 11.30 -15.34 13.88
CA VAL A 29 10.36 -15.01 12.80
C VAL A 29 9.00 -14.59 13.36
N GLU A 30 8.45 -15.31 14.34
CA GLU A 30 7.18 -14.95 14.97
C GLU A 30 7.24 -13.62 15.73
N LYS A 31 8.36 -13.37 16.43
CA LYS A 31 8.61 -12.09 17.10
C LYS A 31 8.66 -10.93 16.11
N ARG A 32 9.42 -11.08 15.02
CA ARG A 32 9.53 -10.06 13.96
C ARG A 32 8.21 -9.82 13.23
N GLN A 33 7.43 -10.87 12.97
CA GLN A 33 6.09 -10.71 12.37
C GLN A 33 5.11 -9.94 13.28
N LYS A 34 5.25 -10.04 14.61
CA LYS A 34 4.44 -9.24 15.54
C LYS A 34 4.88 -7.77 15.58
N GLU A 35 6.17 -7.50 15.42
CA GLU A 35 6.74 -6.15 15.48
C GLU A 35 6.53 -5.38 14.16
N TYR A 36 6.86 -5.98 13.02
CA TYR A 36 6.82 -5.34 11.70
C TYR A 36 5.53 -5.60 10.93
N GLY A 37 4.74 -6.58 11.35
CA GLY A 37 3.57 -7.04 10.62
C GLY A 37 3.90 -7.95 9.44
N PRO A 38 2.88 -8.37 8.68
CA PRO A 38 3.09 -9.16 7.48
C PRO A 38 3.83 -8.35 6.43
N ASN A 39 4.79 -8.96 5.74
CA ASN A 39 5.46 -8.37 4.58
C ASN A 39 4.52 -8.35 3.35
N LYS A 40 3.43 -7.60 3.46
CA LYS A 40 2.44 -7.39 2.42
C LYS A 40 2.15 -5.90 2.35
N LEU A 41 2.18 -5.37 1.12
CA LEU A 41 1.72 -4.02 0.87
C LEU A 41 0.20 -3.98 1.11
N ALA A 42 -0.27 -2.92 1.77
CA ALA A 42 -1.69 -2.70 1.93
C ALA A 42 -2.32 -2.59 0.53
N GLU A 43 -3.34 -3.41 0.26
CA GLU A 43 -4.13 -3.25 -0.94
C GLU A 43 -4.85 -1.90 -0.85
N SER A 44 -4.63 -1.04 -1.84
CA SER A 44 -5.40 0.21 -1.94
C SER A 44 -6.87 -0.16 -2.10
N GLU A 45 -7.74 0.45 -1.30
CA GLU A 45 -9.18 0.33 -1.50
C GLU A 45 -9.51 0.77 -2.92
N GLN A 46 -9.89 -0.19 -3.77
CA GLN A 46 -10.32 0.11 -5.13
C GLN A 46 -11.62 0.91 -5.01
N THR A 47 -11.63 2.13 -5.53
CA THR A 47 -12.86 2.90 -5.62
C THR A 47 -13.82 2.10 -6.50
N SER A 48 -14.94 1.66 -5.92
CA SER A 48 -15.96 0.91 -6.66
C SER A 48 -16.44 1.72 -7.86
N ILE A 49 -16.68 1.06 -9.00
CA ILE A 49 -17.22 1.67 -10.21
C ILE A 49 -18.50 2.47 -9.88
N TRP A 50 -19.32 1.97 -8.95
CA TRP A 50 -20.51 2.65 -8.45
C TRP A 50 -20.20 3.94 -7.67
N ALA A 51 -19.13 3.95 -6.87
CA ALA A 51 -18.68 5.14 -6.16
C ALA A 51 -18.18 6.22 -7.13
N ILE A 52 -17.46 5.82 -8.18
CA ILE A 52 -17.01 6.74 -9.25
C ILE A 52 -18.22 7.33 -10.01
N LEU A 53 -19.22 6.51 -10.34
CA LEU A 53 -20.43 6.98 -11.03
C LEU A 53 -21.24 7.95 -10.18
N LEU A 54 -21.40 7.67 -8.89
CA LEU A 54 -22.11 8.58 -7.95
C LEU A 54 -21.35 9.90 -7.74
N ASP A 55 -20.01 9.89 -7.79
CA ASP A 55 -19.20 11.10 -7.70
C ASP A 55 -19.44 12.06 -8.89
N GLN A 56 -19.65 11.52 -10.10
CA GLN A 56 -19.92 12.34 -11.30
C GLN A 56 -21.27 13.05 -11.25
N VAL A 57 -22.29 12.44 -10.64
CA VAL A 57 -23.63 13.03 -10.52
C VAL A 57 -23.62 14.21 -9.54
N LYS A 58 -22.79 14.16 -8.49
CA LYS A 58 -22.69 15.22 -7.47
C LYS A 58 -21.96 16.48 -7.95
N LYS A 59 -21.28 16.44 -9.11
CA LYS A 59 -20.52 17.59 -9.62
C LYS A 59 -21.44 18.63 -10.24
N PRO A 60 -21.24 19.94 -9.97
CA PRO A 60 -22.09 21.01 -10.50
C PRO A 60 -22.12 21.09 -12.03
N ARG A 61 -21.12 20.51 -12.72
CA ARG A 61 -21.07 20.41 -14.19
C ARG A 61 -22.15 19.49 -14.77
N SER A 62 -22.56 18.44 -14.06
CA SER A 62 -23.66 17.56 -14.50
C SER A 62 -24.98 18.32 -14.47
N VAL A 63 -25.23 19.08 -13.39
CA VAL A 63 -26.43 19.92 -13.21
C VAL A 63 -26.54 21.00 -14.28
N LEU A 64 -25.43 21.70 -14.57
CA LEU A 64 -25.42 22.76 -15.60
C LEU A 64 -25.72 22.21 -17.00
N THR A 65 -25.18 21.04 -17.34
CA THR A 65 -25.44 20.38 -18.63
C THR A 65 -26.91 19.92 -18.73
N PHE A 66 -27.50 19.47 -17.63
CA PHE A 66 -28.92 19.09 -17.57
C PHE A 66 -29.84 20.30 -17.72
N CYS A 67 -29.50 21.45 -17.13
CA CYS A 67 -30.21 22.71 -17.32
C CYS A 67 -30.17 23.20 -18.78
N CYS A 68 -29.02 23.11 -19.45
CA CYS A 68 -28.91 23.53 -20.85
C CYS A 68 -29.65 22.59 -21.82
N ARG A 69 -29.79 21.30 -21.50
CA ARG A 69 -30.55 20.33 -22.32
C ARG A 69 -32.06 20.59 -22.30
N HIS A 70 -32.60 21.13 -21.20
CA HIS A 70 -34.02 21.48 -21.08
C HIS A 70 -34.38 22.85 -21.69
N SER A 71 -33.38 23.66 -22.07
CA SER A 71 -33.60 24.95 -22.75
C SER A 71 -33.62 24.84 -24.28
N PHE A 72 -33.63 23.63 -24.86
CA PHE A 72 -33.58 23.37 -26.30
C PHE A 72 -34.63 22.34 -26.78
N ILE A 73 -35.77 22.26 -26.09
CA ILE A 73 -37.04 21.67 -26.58
C ILE A 73 -38.12 22.73 -26.47
#